data_AF-A0A2X2BJV2-F1
#
_entry.id   AF-A0A2X2BJV2-F1
#
_cell.length_a   1.000
_cell.length_b   1.000
_cell.length_c   1.000
_cell.angle_alpha   90.00
_cell.angle_beta   90.00
_cell.angle_gamma   90.00
#
_symmetry.space_group_name_H-M   'P 1'
#
loop_
_entity.id
_entity.type
_entity.pdbx_description
1 polymer ?
#
loop_
_entity_poly.entity_id
_entity_poly.type
_entity_poly.pdbx_seq_one_letter_code
_entity_poly.pdbx_strand_id
1 'polypeptide(L)' 'MNTVMVDITSLNNIKPGDEVVFFGKQGNSEITAEEIEDISGALFTEMSILWGATNQRVLVD' A
#
# COMPACT_ATOMS: atom_id res chain seq x y z
N MET A 1 7.57 -5.53 15.00
CA MET A 1 7.32 -6.34 13.79
C MET A 1 7.31 -5.36 12.62
N ASN A 2 8.19 -5.52 11.64
CA ASN A 2 8.63 -4.39 10.78
C ASN A 2 8.86 -4.78 9.32
N THR A 3 8.45 -5.98 8.91
CA THR A 3 8.76 -6.50 7.57
C THR A 3 7.58 -7.32 7.06
N VAL A 4 7.24 -7.11 5.79
CA VAL A 4 6.31 -7.92 5.01
C VAL A 4 7.06 -8.50 3.81
N MET A 5 6.68 -9.69 3.36
CA MET A 5 7.25 -10.35 2.19
C MET A 5 6.13 -10.59 1.17
N VAL A 6 6.40 -10.30 -0.10
CA VAL A 6 5.46 -10.49 -1.22
C VAL A 6 6.11 -11.38 -2.28
N ASP A 7 5.29 -12.18 -2.96
CA ASP A 7 5.75 -13.03 -4.05
C ASP A 7 5.83 -12.22 -5.35
N ILE A 8 7.02 -12.17 -5.94
CA ILE A 8 7.31 -11.46 -7.20
C ILE A 8 7.69 -12.41 -8.34
N THR A 9 7.50 -13.73 -8.16
CA THR A 9 7.98 -14.76 -9.10
C THR A 9 7.44 -14.60 -10.52
N SER A 10 6.23 -14.03 -10.67
CA SER A 10 5.60 -13.76 -11.97
C SER A 10 6.04 -12.44 -12.63
N LEU A 11 6.80 -11.60 -11.91
CA LEU A 11 7.25 -10.30 -12.39
C LEU A 11 8.69 -10.37 -12.88
N ASN A 12 8.97 -9.65 -13.96
CA ASN A 12 10.29 -9.60 -14.59
C ASN A 12 10.94 -8.24 -14.32
N ASN A 13 12.27 -8.18 -14.35
CA ASN A 13 13.06 -6.95 -14.27
C ASN A 13 13.00 -6.13 -12.98
N ILE A 14 12.44 -6.67 -11.89
CA ILE A 14 12.44 -6.01 -10.56
C ILE A 14 13.88 -5.82 -10.03
N LYS A 15 14.12 -4.73 -9.30
CA LYS A 15 15.38 -4.36 -8.66
C LYS A 15 15.19 -4.01 -7.18
N PRO A 16 16.23 -4.19 -6.34
CA PRO A 16 16.22 -3.64 -5.00
C PRO A 16 16.02 -2.12 -5.03
N GLY A 17 15.07 -1.63 -4.24
CA GLY A 17 14.74 -0.20 -4.17
C GLY A 17 13.61 0.24 -5.11
N ASP A 18 13.05 -0.67 -5.93
CA ASP A 18 11.86 -0.36 -6.72
C ASP A 18 10.67 0.02 -5.81
N GLU A 19 9.89 0.99 -6.26
CA GLU A 19 8.74 1.53 -5.52
C GLU A 19 7.61 0.51 -5.40
N VAL A 20 7.02 0.44 -4.20
CA VAL A 20 5.86 -0.41 -3.89
C VAL A 20 4.73 0.47 -3.37
N VAL A 21 3.53 0.31 -3.94
CA VAL A 21 2.31 0.99 -3.51
C VAL A 21 1.42 0.02 -2.74
N PHE A 22 1.16 0.30 -1.46
CA PHE A 22 0.24 -0.48 -0.61
C PHE A 22 -1.21 0.04 -0.62
N PHE A 23 -1.43 1.25 -1.11
CA PHE A 23 -2.75 1.86 -1.32
C PHE A 23 -2.62 2.97 -2.36
N GLY A 24 -3.52 3.02 -3.34
CA GLY A 24 -3.49 4.00 -4.43
C GLY A 24 -3.11 3.38 -5.77
N LYS A 25 -2.61 4.22 -6.69
CA LYS A 25 -2.39 3.86 -8.11
C LYS A 25 -0.90 3.73 -8.45
N GLN A 26 -0.57 2.73 -9.24
CA GLN A 26 0.74 2.60 -9.90
C GLN A 26 0.56 2.03 -11.32
N GLY A 27 0.97 2.79 -12.34
CA GLY A 27 0.70 2.43 -13.73
C GLY A 27 -0.81 2.32 -13.99
N ASN A 28 -1.26 1.15 -14.47
CA ASN A 28 -2.68 0.86 -14.72
C ASN A 28 -3.34 0.03 -13.60
N SER A 29 -2.64 -0.19 -12.49
CA SER A 29 -3.14 -0.96 -11.34
C SER A 29 -3.50 -0.02 -10.19
N GLU A 30 -4.49 -0.41 -9.40
CA GLU A 30 -4.99 0.35 -8.24
C GLU A 30 -5.41 -0.62 -7.12
N ILE A 31 -5.04 -0.26 -5.89
CA ILE A 31 -5.57 -0.84 -4.64
C ILE A 31 -6.58 0.16 -4.11
N THR A 32 -7.87 -0.21 -4.09
CA THR A 32 -8.97 0.72 -3.77
C THR A 32 -9.28 0.76 -2.28
N ALA A 33 -10.06 1.77 -1.85
CA ALA A 33 -10.49 1.86 -0.46
C ALA A 33 -11.39 0.68 -0.08
N GLU A 34 -12.28 0.27 -0.98
CA GLU A 34 -13.20 -0.84 -0.78
C GLU A 34 -12.47 -2.16 -0.54
N GLU A 35 -11.38 -2.45 -1.27
CA GLU A 35 -10.56 -3.65 -1.02
C GLU A 35 -9.94 -3.63 0.40
N ILE A 36 -9.45 -2.47 0.83
CA ILE A 36 -8.89 -2.32 2.18
C ILE A 36 -9.97 -2.47 3.26
N GLU A 37 -11.18 -1.97 3.02
CA GLU A 37 -12.32 -2.15 3.92
C GLU A 37 -12.73 -3.63 4.02
N ASP A 38 -12.82 -4.32 2.89
CA ASP A 38 -13.16 -5.75 2.82
C ASP A 38 -12.13 -6.62 3.56
N ILE A 39 -10.84 -6.30 3.45
CA ILE A 39 -9.76 -7.03 4.13
C ILE A 39 -9.71 -6.71 5.63
N SER A 40 -9.85 -5.43 6.00
CA SER A 40 -9.71 -5.00 7.39
C SER A 40 -10.97 -5.22 8.24
N GLY A 41 -12.14 -5.31 7.60
CA GLY A 41 -13.44 -5.37 8.27
C GLY A 41 -13.87 -4.06 8.94
N ALA A 42 -13.22 -2.94 8.59
CA ALA A 42 -13.44 -1.62 9.16
C ALA A 42 -13.50 -0.56 8.05
N LEU A 43 -13.98 0.64 8.39
CA LEU A 43 -14.03 1.76 7.45
C LEU A 43 -12.62 2.24 7.10
N PHE A 44 -12.43 2.67 5.85
CA PHE A 44 -11.13 3.09 5.34
C PHE A 44 -10.51 4.24 6.16
N THR A 45 -11.35 5.12 6.71
CA THR A 45 -10.92 6.22 7.58
C THR A 45 -10.08 5.72 8.76
N GLU A 46 -10.44 4.57 9.35
CA GLU A 46 -9.69 3.98 10.46
C GLU A 46 -8.26 3.60 10.04
N MET A 47 -8.12 2.97 8.87
CA MET A 47 -6.83 2.61 8.31
C MET A 47 -5.98 3.85 8.00
N SER A 48 -6.59 4.86 7.37
CA SER A 48 -5.88 6.10 7.03
C SER A 48 -5.34 6.86 8.26
N ILE A 49 -6.08 6.83 9.38
CA ILE A 49 -5.65 7.43 10.65
C ILE A 49 -4.46 6.67 11.24
N LEU A 50 -4.52 5.33 11.26
CA LEU A 50 -3.45 4.49 11.78
C LEU A 50 -2.16 4.59 10.96
N TRP A 51 -2.28 4.61 9.62
CA TRP A 51 -1.14 4.85 8.73
C TRP A 51 -0.58 6.25 8.93
N GLY A 52 -1.45 7.25 9.07
CA GLY A 52 -1.08 8.61 9.41
C GLY A 52 -0.29 8.70 10.72
N ALA A 53 -0.66 7.94 11.75
CA ALA A 53 0.03 7.95 13.05
C ALA A 53 1.41 7.28 13.03
N THR A 54 1.65 6.35 12.11
CA THR A 54 2.83 5.46 12.15
C THR A 54 3.78 5.60 10.97
N ASN A 55 3.41 6.37 9.94
CA ASN A 55 4.23 6.64 8.77
C ASN A 55 4.44 8.14 8.57
N GLN A 56 5.59 8.50 7.98
CA GLN A 56 5.90 9.88 7.63
C GLN A 56 4.96 10.36 6.52
N ARG A 57 4.40 11.57 6.67
CA ARG A 57 3.60 12.22 5.64
C ARG A 57 4.47 13.20 4.87
N VAL A 58 4.41 13.12 3.55
CA VAL A 58 5.11 14.01 2.63
C VAL A 58 4.05 14.64 1.74
N LEU A 59 4.02 15.98 1.70
CA LEU A 59 3.11 16.69 0.82
C LEU A 59 3.65 16.62 -0.61
N VAL A 60 2.77 16.22 -1.53
CA VAL A 60 2.97 16.15 -2.98
C VAL A 60 1.74 16.76 -3.66
N ASP A 61 1.83 17.03 -4.96
CA ASP A 61 0.75 17.65 -5.75
C ASP A 61 -0.46 16.74 -5.97
#